data_AF-A0A838RYC3-F1
#
_entry.id   AF-A0A838RYC3-F1
#
_cell.length_a   1.000
_cell.length_b   1.000
_cell.length_c   1.000
_cell.angle_alpha   90.00
_cell.angle_beta   90.00
_cell.angle_gamma   90.00
#
_symmetry.space_group_name_H-M   'P 1'
#
loop_
_entity.id
_entity.type
_entity.pdbx_description
1 polymer ?
#
loop_
_entity_poly.entity_id
_entity_poly.type
_entity_poly.pdbx_seq_one_letter_code
_entity_poly.pdbx_strand_id
1 'polypeptide(L)'
;DDHDVFILQVAGRKRWSVYGMTRPHPLAGDGELCERPAHAPLWEETLEDGDLLYIPRGCWHVAAPLAEPTLHLTVGVHNRTGIDLLKWVAEKMRAREVFRKDLARFASREELGAHVSRLREELLSGWDAGLLERFFDDFDASAEPRAHAGLPWSATSDVLPPTRHALVRLIAPRPLRLKIEDGVVEFSALGKRWRLAEESLVVLRPLEERRTCSVAELYEAARGKLDEQVVRAFLRELILHGLVVIVDE
;
A
#
# COMPACT_ATOMS: atom_id res chain seq x y z
N ASP A 1 21.40 -1.13 -0.35
CA ASP A 1 20.02 -0.67 -0.10
C ASP A 1 19.34 -1.48 0.99
N ASP A 2 18.38 -0.84 1.66
CA ASP A 2 17.49 -1.38 2.72
C ASP A 2 16.21 -2.04 2.17
N HIS A 3 16.05 -2.07 0.85
CA HIS A 3 14.92 -2.63 0.15
C HIS A 3 15.38 -3.38 -1.11
N ASP A 4 14.53 -4.27 -1.60
CA ASP A 4 14.81 -5.02 -2.82
C ASP A 4 14.61 -4.10 -4.03
N VAL A 5 15.43 -4.23 -5.06
CA VAL A 5 15.35 -3.35 -6.23
C VAL A 5 15.32 -4.13 -7.54
N PHE A 6 14.49 -3.65 -8.47
CA PHE A 6 14.56 -4.01 -9.88
C PHE A 6 15.08 -2.81 -10.66
N ILE A 7 16.12 -3.03 -11.45
CA ILE A 7 16.77 -2.02 -12.28
C ILE A 7 16.43 -2.35 -13.72
N LEU A 8 15.64 -1.49 -14.37
CA LEU A 8 15.34 -1.56 -15.79
C LEU A 8 16.21 -0.55 -16.53
N GLN A 9 17.10 -1.02 -17.40
CA GLN A 9 17.90 -0.14 -18.25
C GLN A 9 17.03 0.33 -19.43
N VAL A 10 16.81 1.65 -19.56
CA VAL A 10 15.85 2.20 -20.53
C VAL A 10 16.49 2.97 -21.68
N ALA A 11 17.72 3.43 -21.53
CA ALA A 11 18.49 4.06 -22.60
C ALA A 11 20.00 3.98 -22.32
N GLY A 12 20.79 3.66 -23.34
CA GLY A 12 22.25 3.52 -23.26
C GLY A 12 22.68 2.39 -22.32
N ARG A 13 23.98 2.31 -22.02
CA ARG A 13 24.53 1.18 -21.25
C ARG A 13 25.17 1.59 -19.93
N LYS A 14 25.14 0.67 -18.97
CA LYS A 14 25.76 0.86 -17.66
C LYS A 14 26.36 -0.45 -17.17
N ARG A 15 27.61 -0.41 -16.70
CA ARG A 15 28.22 -1.56 -16.05
C ARG A 15 27.75 -1.65 -14.62
N TRP A 16 27.27 -2.82 -14.22
CA TRP A 16 26.82 -3.11 -12.87
C TRP A 16 27.70 -4.18 -12.26
N SER A 17 28.10 -3.98 -11.01
CA SER A 17 28.86 -4.95 -10.21
C SER A 17 28.10 -5.21 -8.91
N VAL A 18 27.79 -6.47 -8.60
CA VAL A 18 27.04 -6.90 -7.40
C VAL A 18 27.92 -7.82 -6.56
N TYR A 19 28.12 -7.51 -5.28
CA TYR A 19 29.15 -8.13 -4.42
C TYR A 19 28.60 -9.18 -3.44
N GLY A 20 27.31 -9.53 -3.57
CA GLY A 20 26.60 -10.40 -2.63
C GLY A 20 26.14 -9.68 -1.36
N MET A 21 25.53 -10.43 -0.44
CA MET A 21 24.96 -9.91 0.80
C MET A 21 26.08 -9.43 1.74
N THR A 22 26.26 -8.12 1.85
CA THR A 22 27.22 -7.52 2.78
C THR A 22 26.59 -7.22 4.13
N ARG A 23 25.26 -7.08 4.14
CA ARG A 23 24.48 -6.82 5.34
C ARG A 23 23.16 -7.57 5.29
N PRO A 24 22.87 -8.50 6.22
CA PRO A 24 21.60 -9.20 6.23
C PRO A 24 20.45 -8.27 6.63
N HIS A 25 19.43 -8.16 5.77
CA HIS A 25 18.17 -7.44 6.04
C HIS A 25 18.32 -6.03 6.64
N PRO A 26 19.13 -5.13 6.03
CA PRO A 26 19.29 -3.77 6.52
C PRO A 26 17.96 -3.02 6.56
N LEU A 27 17.87 -2.08 7.48
CA LEU A 27 16.68 -1.23 7.65
C LEU A 27 16.96 0.21 7.20
N ALA A 28 15.90 0.99 7.00
CA ALA A 28 16.02 2.41 6.76
C ALA A 28 16.63 3.11 7.99
N GLY A 29 17.62 3.98 7.77
CA GLY A 29 18.32 4.68 8.86
C GLY A 29 19.29 3.79 9.65
N ASP A 30 19.63 2.64 9.10
CA ASP A 30 20.56 1.72 9.71
C ASP A 30 22.00 2.27 9.60
N GLY A 31 22.47 2.90 10.68
CA GLY A 31 23.62 3.82 10.69
C GLY A 31 25.01 3.22 10.50
N GLU A 32 25.13 1.91 10.23
CA GLU A 32 26.40 1.31 9.83
C GLU A 32 26.68 1.61 8.36
N LEU A 33 27.73 2.39 8.10
CA LEU A 33 28.29 2.54 6.78
C LEU A 33 28.82 1.17 6.33
N CYS A 34 28.18 0.56 5.34
CA CYS A 34 28.79 -0.57 4.66
C CYS A 34 30.01 -0.07 3.88
N GLU A 35 31.19 -0.60 4.19
CA GLU A 35 32.36 -0.37 3.36
C GLU A 35 32.27 -1.20 2.08
N ARG A 36 32.88 -0.72 0.99
CA ARG A 36 32.96 -1.49 -0.25
C ARG A 36 33.70 -2.81 0.02
N PRO A 37 33.14 -3.95 -0.37
CA PRO A 37 33.82 -5.23 -0.16
C PRO A 37 35.16 -5.28 -0.88
N ALA A 38 36.15 -5.90 -0.22
CA ALA A 38 37.50 -6.05 -0.77
C ALA A 38 37.59 -7.18 -1.83
N HIS A 39 36.64 -8.11 -1.84
CA HIS A 39 36.56 -9.20 -2.81
C HIS A 39 35.97 -8.75 -4.16
N ALA A 40 36.17 -9.55 -5.21
CA ALA A 40 35.59 -9.31 -6.53
C ALA A 40 34.05 -9.41 -6.49
N PRO A 41 33.32 -8.72 -7.39
CA PRO A 41 31.88 -8.85 -7.46
C PRO A 41 31.47 -10.29 -7.79
N LEU A 42 30.37 -10.74 -7.19
CA LEU A 42 29.73 -12.02 -7.50
C LEU A 42 29.19 -12.04 -8.94
N TRP A 43 28.74 -10.88 -9.42
CA TRP A 43 28.22 -10.70 -10.76
C TRP A 43 28.63 -9.32 -11.27
N GLU A 44 29.18 -9.26 -12.48
CA GLU A 44 29.52 -8.02 -13.15
C GLU A 44 29.20 -8.14 -14.63
N GLU A 45 28.29 -7.30 -15.13
CA GLU A 45 27.91 -7.24 -16.54
C GLU A 45 27.56 -5.81 -16.95
N THR A 46 27.42 -5.59 -18.25
CA THR A 46 26.87 -4.34 -18.80
C THR A 46 25.41 -4.56 -19.17
N LEU A 47 24.52 -3.76 -18.59
CA LEU A 47 23.11 -3.75 -18.98
C LEU A 47 22.92 -2.84 -20.19
N GLU A 48 22.11 -3.30 -21.14
CA GLU A 48 21.67 -2.59 -22.34
C GLU A 48 20.15 -2.31 -22.29
N ASP A 49 19.64 -1.58 -23.29
CA ASP A 49 18.24 -1.17 -23.35
C ASP A 49 17.29 -2.38 -23.29
N GLY A 50 16.41 -2.39 -22.30
CA GLY A 50 15.43 -3.46 -22.06
C GLY A 50 15.89 -4.50 -21.04
N ASP A 51 17.16 -4.52 -20.63
CA ASP A 51 17.64 -5.44 -19.62
C ASP A 51 17.08 -5.12 -18.22
N LEU A 52 16.82 -6.18 -17.45
CA LEU A 52 16.30 -6.11 -16.09
C LEU A 52 17.23 -6.83 -15.12
N LEU A 53 17.69 -6.13 -14.09
CA LEU A 53 18.49 -6.68 -13.00
C LEU A 53 17.72 -6.61 -11.68
N TYR A 54 17.57 -7.74 -11.00
CA TYR A 54 17.06 -7.79 -9.63
C TYR A 54 18.22 -7.87 -8.64
N ILE A 55 18.20 -7.02 -7.61
CA ILE A 55 19.16 -7.04 -6.51
C ILE A 55 18.40 -7.14 -5.19
N PRO A 56 18.59 -8.23 -4.41
CA PRO A 56 18.03 -8.34 -3.07
C PRO A 56 18.56 -7.24 -2.13
N ARG A 57 17.74 -6.83 -1.17
CA ARG A 57 18.17 -5.87 -0.13
C ARG A 57 19.39 -6.40 0.63
N GLY A 58 20.31 -5.50 0.99
CA GLY A 58 21.54 -5.87 1.70
C GLY A 58 22.70 -6.34 0.81
N CYS A 59 22.47 -6.47 -0.50
CA CYS A 59 23.56 -6.68 -1.45
C CYS A 59 24.23 -5.35 -1.84
N TRP A 60 25.55 -5.28 -1.64
CA TRP A 60 26.33 -4.14 -2.13
C TRP A 60 26.42 -4.19 -3.65
N HIS A 61 26.22 -3.04 -4.29
CA HIS A 61 26.29 -2.93 -5.73
C HIS A 61 26.83 -1.57 -6.17
N VAL A 62 27.39 -1.54 -7.38
CA VAL A 62 27.98 -0.34 -7.98
C VAL A 62 27.53 -0.26 -9.43
N ALA A 63 27.14 0.93 -9.86
CA ALA A 63 26.79 1.21 -11.25
C ALA A 63 27.79 2.22 -11.84
N ALA A 64 28.54 1.81 -12.85
CA ALA A 64 29.58 2.61 -13.50
C ALA A 64 29.15 3.01 -14.94
N PRO A 65 29.15 4.31 -15.29
CA PRO A 65 28.81 4.76 -16.64
C PRO A 65 29.92 4.42 -17.64
N LEU A 66 29.56 4.25 -18.91
CA LEU A 66 30.49 3.90 -20.00
C LEU A 66 30.82 5.08 -20.93
N ALA A 67 30.86 6.31 -20.37
CA ALA A 67 31.10 7.56 -21.11
C ALA A 67 30.12 7.82 -22.26
N GLU A 68 28.88 7.35 -22.10
CA GLU A 68 27.73 7.62 -22.97
C GLU A 68 26.50 8.00 -22.13
N PRO A 69 25.51 8.72 -22.69
CA PRO A 69 24.25 8.96 -22.01
C PRO A 69 23.59 7.63 -21.62
N THR A 70 23.20 7.50 -20.35
CA THR A 70 22.60 6.27 -19.82
C THR A 70 21.52 6.58 -18.79
N LEU A 71 20.39 5.89 -18.87
CA LEU A 71 19.23 6.02 -17.99
C LEU A 71 18.71 4.64 -17.59
N HIS A 72 18.46 4.46 -16.29
CA HIS A 72 17.73 3.30 -15.77
C HIS A 72 16.59 3.78 -14.87
N LEU A 73 15.58 2.94 -14.71
CA LEU A 73 14.52 3.09 -13.73
C LEU A 73 14.73 2.05 -12.63
N THR A 74 14.74 2.51 -11.38
CA THR A 74 14.78 1.62 -10.21
C THR A 74 13.40 1.50 -9.61
N VAL A 75 12.89 0.28 -9.53
CA VAL A 75 11.65 -0.06 -8.82
C VAL A 75 12.01 -0.68 -7.49
N GLY A 76 11.85 0.09 -6.42
CA GLY A 76 12.06 -0.37 -5.04
C GLY A 76 10.86 -1.13 -4.49
N VAL A 77 11.12 -2.27 -3.83
CA VAL A 77 10.12 -3.08 -3.13
C VAL A 77 10.38 -3.04 -1.63
N HIS A 78 9.52 -2.30 -0.92
CA HIS A 78 9.63 -2.09 0.52
C HIS A 78 8.74 -3.07 1.29
N ASN A 79 9.32 -4.22 1.65
CA ASN A 79 8.66 -5.22 2.48
C ASN A 79 8.54 -4.77 3.94
N ARG A 80 7.40 -5.06 4.57
CA ARG A 80 7.15 -4.74 5.97
C ARG A 80 7.96 -5.66 6.90
N THR A 81 8.43 -5.07 7.99
CA THR A 81 9.33 -5.71 8.96
C THR A 81 8.68 -5.81 10.33
N GLY A 82 9.32 -6.56 11.25
CA GLY A 82 8.88 -6.60 12.65
C GLY A 82 8.88 -5.23 13.33
N ILE A 83 9.72 -4.29 12.89
CA ILE A 83 9.73 -2.92 13.41
C ILE A 83 8.49 -2.15 12.96
N ASP A 84 8.03 -2.35 11.71
CA ASP A 84 6.79 -1.73 11.22
C ASP A 84 5.57 -2.27 11.98
N LEU A 85 5.54 -3.59 12.24
CA LEU A 85 4.52 -4.21 13.08
C LEU A 85 4.53 -3.61 14.49
N LEU A 86 5.70 -3.46 15.12
CA LEU A 86 5.79 -2.88 16.47
C LEU A 86 5.31 -1.43 16.51
N LYS A 87 5.65 -0.61 15.51
CA LYS A 87 5.14 0.77 15.37
C LYS A 87 3.61 0.76 15.28
N TRP A 88 3.06 -0.10 14.44
CA TRP A 88 1.61 -0.26 14.30
C TRP A 88 0.94 -0.71 15.60
N VAL A 89 1.51 -1.70 16.30
CA VAL A 89 1.00 -2.16 17.60
C VAL A 89 1.02 -1.01 18.61
N ALA A 90 2.09 -0.22 18.66
CA ALA A 90 2.19 0.94 19.53
C ALA A 90 1.09 1.98 19.25
N GLU A 91 0.75 2.22 17.98
CA GLU A 91 -0.37 3.09 17.62
C GLU A 91 -1.72 2.52 18.11
N LYS A 92 -1.95 1.20 18.01
CA LYS A 92 -3.18 0.58 18.54
C LYS A 92 -3.25 0.63 20.07
N MET A 93 -2.12 0.58 20.77
CA MET A 93 -2.08 0.65 22.24
C MET A 93 -2.56 2.01 22.79
N ARG A 94 -2.62 3.07 21.98
CA ARG A 94 -3.18 4.37 22.40
C ARG A 94 -4.63 4.29 22.89
N ALA A 95 -5.39 3.27 22.46
CA ALA A 95 -6.75 3.03 22.93
C ALA A 95 -6.81 2.47 24.37
N ARG A 96 -5.72 1.93 24.90
CA ARG A 96 -5.65 1.32 26.24
C ARG A 96 -5.24 2.36 27.27
N GLU A 97 -6.00 2.47 28.37
CA GLU A 97 -5.72 3.45 29.43
C GLU A 97 -4.34 3.26 30.07
N VAL A 98 -3.87 2.02 30.26
CA VAL A 98 -2.56 1.77 30.88
C VAL A 98 -1.41 2.41 30.11
N PHE A 99 -1.49 2.47 28.77
CA PHE A 99 -0.49 3.08 27.90
C PHE A 99 -0.64 4.60 27.81
N ARG A 100 -1.75 5.17 28.31
CA ARG A 100 -1.98 6.62 28.40
C ARG A 100 -1.60 7.20 29.77
N LYS A 101 -1.35 6.36 30.78
CA LYS A 101 -0.94 6.79 32.11
C LYS A 101 0.51 7.24 32.11
N ASP A 102 0.81 8.27 32.89
CA ASP A 102 2.17 8.74 33.11
C ASP A 102 3.04 7.65 33.74
N LEU A 103 4.30 7.60 33.33
CA LEU A 103 5.30 6.74 33.96
C LEU A 103 5.73 7.35 35.29
N ALA A 104 5.37 6.70 36.40
CA ALA A 104 5.61 7.20 37.76
C ALA A 104 7.09 7.09 38.18
N ARG A 105 7.94 7.99 37.66
CA ARG A 105 9.41 8.00 37.82
C ARG A 105 9.93 7.81 39.25
N PHE A 106 9.20 8.26 40.26
CA PHE A 106 9.60 8.25 41.67
C PHE A 106 8.84 7.23 42.53
N ALA A 107 8.05 6.35 41.92
CA ALA A 107 7.33 5.30 42.62
C ALA A 107 8.29 4.22 43.18
N SER A 108 7.78 3.39 44.08
CA SER A 108 8.51 2.23 44.59
C SER A 108 8.80 1.21 43.48
N ARG A 109 9.81 0.35 43.67
CA ARG A 109 10.11 -0.74 42.72
C ARG A 109 8.92 -1.69 42.52
N GLU A 110 8.13 -1.91 43.56
CA GLU A 110 6.94 -2.76 43.51
C GLU A 110 5.87 -2.14 42.59
N GLU A 111 5.59 -0.85 42.75
CA GLU A 111 4.63 -0.13 41.89
C GLU A 111 5.09 -0.06 40.43
N LEU A 112 6.38 0.20 40.20
CA LEU A 112 6.98 0.18 38.86
C LEU A 112 6.87 -1.20 38.22
N GLY A 113 7.17 -2.26 38.97
CA GLY A 113 7.03 -3.64 38.53
C GLY A 113 5.59 -3.99 38.18
N ALA A 114 4.63 -3.63 39.03
CA ALA A 114 3.20 -3.82 38.77
C ALA A 114 2.73 -3.06 37.53
N HIS A 115 3.23 -1.85 37.29
CA HIS A 115 2.90 -1.09 36.08
C HIS A 115 3.47 -1.76 34.81
N VAL A 116 4.73 -2.20 34.82
CA VAL A 116 5.34 -2.92 33.69
C VAL A 116 4.61 -4.23 33.40
N SER A 117 4.21 -4.99 34.43
CA SER A 117 3.43 -6.22 34.25
C SER A 117 2.10 -5.95 33.55
N ARG A 118 1.37 -4.89 33.93
CA ARG A 118 0.12 -4.50 33.26
C ARG A 118 0.33 -4.08 31.81
N LEU A 119 1.39 -3.31 31.51
CA LEU A 119 1.74 -2.96 30.13
C LEU A 119 2.01 -4.21 29.28
N ARG A 120 2.75 -5.18 29.84
CA ARG A 120 3.04 -6.45 29.18
C ARG A 120 1.77 -7.28 28.94
N GLU A 121 0.89 -7.40 29.94
CA GLU A 121 -0.37 -8.13 29.81
C GLU A 121 -1.24 -7.54 28.69
N GLU A 122 -1.40 -6.22 28.65
CA GLU A 122 -2.16 -5.54 27.60
C GLU A 122 -1.52 -5.70 26.22
N LEU A 123 -0.19 -5.60 26.12
CA LEU A 123 0.53 -5.83 24.87
C LEU A 123 0.32 -7.27 24.36
N LEU A 124 0.46 -8.26 25.25
CA LEU A 124 0.33 -9.68 24.91
C LEU A 124 -1.12 -10.07 24.62
N SER A 125 -2.10 -9.36 25.16
CA SER A 125 -3.53 -9.62 24.88
C SER A 125 -3.88 -9.53 23.40
N GLY A 126 -3.17 -8.68 22.65
CA GLY A 126 -3.31 -8.53 21.19
C GLY A 126 -2.30 -9.34 20.38
N TRP A 127 -1.40 -10.07 21.04
CA TRP A 127 -0.32 -10.83 20.41
C TRP A 127 -0.74 -12.28 20.13
N ASP A 128 -1.81 -12.41 19.35
CA ASP A 128 -2.43 -13.68 18.96
C ASP A 128 -2.07 -14.10 17.51
N ALA A 129 -2.56 -15.27 17.10
CA ALA A 129 -2.31 -15.82 15.76
C ALA A 129 -2.84 -14.95 14.61
N GLY A 130 -3.83 -14.09 14.86
CA GLY A 130 -4.43 -13.17 13.89
C GLY A 130 -3.76 -11.79 13.83
N LEU A 131 -2.71 -11.55 14.63
CA LEU A 131 -2.03 -10.24 14.69
C LEU A 131 -1.53 -9.78 13.31
N LEU A 132 -0.87 -10.67 12.56
CA LEU A 132 -0.32 -10.34 11.25
C LEU A 132 -1.41 -10.07 10.23
N GLU A 133 -2.52 -10.81 10.25
CA GLU A 133 -3.65 -10.56 9.38
C GLU A 133 -4.23 -9.16 9.62
N ARG A 134 -4.47 -8.79 10.89
CA ARG A 134 -4.94 -7.44 11.24
C ARG A 134 -3.97 -6.34 10.82
N PHE A 135 -2.67 -6.58 10.94
CA PHE A 135 -1.63 -5.64 10.50
C PHE A 135 -1.67 -5.42 8.99
N PHE A 136 -1.70 -6.50 8.20
CA PHE A 136 -1.76 -6.40 6.74
C PHE A 136 -3.09 -5.84 6.25
N ASP A 137 -4.21 -6.16 6.90
CA ASP A 137 -5.52 -5.60 6.55
C ASP A 137 -5.57 -4.08 6.77
N ASP A 138 -5.04 -3.57 7.88
CA ASP A 138 -4.97 -2.13 8.16
C ASP A 138 -3.99 -1.42 7.22
N PHE A 139 -2.88 -2.08 6.89
CA PHE A 139 -1.91 -1.59 5.92
C PHE A 139 -2.51 -1.49 4.51
N ASP A 140 -3.27 -2.50 4.08
CA ASP A 140 -3.93 -2.48 2.79
C ASP A 140 -5.09 -1.47 2.75
N ALA A 141 -5.84 -1.36 3.84
CA ALA A 141 -6.90 -0.36 3.99
C ALA A 141 -6.39 1.08 3.93
N SER A 142 -5.13 1.33 4.32
CA SER A 142 -4.49 2.65 4.29
C SER A 142 -3.60 2.88 3.06
N ALA A 143 -3.53 1.93 2.14
CA ALA A 143 -2.67 2.03 0.97
C ALA A 143 -3.06 3.22 0.07
N GLU A 144 -2.08 4.08 -0.21
CA GLU A 144 -2.27 5.28 -1.01
C GLU A 144 -2.40 4.95 -2.51
N PRO A 145 -3.40 5.52 -3.20
CA PRO A 145 -3.57 5.31 -4.63
C PRO A 145 -2.54 6.14 -5.40
N ARG A 146 -2.30 5.78 -6.67
CA ARG A 146 -1.59 6.69 -7.57
C ARG A 146 -2.45 7.94 -7.81
N ALA A 147 -1.82 9.11 -7.76
CA ALA A 147 -2.49 10.36 -8.09
C ALA A 147 -3.06 10.28 -9.51
N HIS A 148 -4.31 10.69 -9.68
CA HIS A 148 -5.01 10.68 -10.95
C HIS A 148 -5.78 11.99 -11.13
N ALA A 149 -5.68 12.58 -12.32
CA ALA A 149 -6.45 13.73 -12.73
C ALA A 149 -7.15 13.42 -14.05
N GLY A 150 -8.48 13.24 -14.01
CA GLY A 150 -9.31 13.05 -15.19
C GLY A 150 -9.98 14.35 -15.56
N LEU A 151 -9.35 15.16 -16.42
CA LEU A 151 -9.92 16.43 -16.85
C LEU A 151 -11.01 16.20 -17.93
N PRO A 152 -12.08 17.03 -17.97
CA PRO A 152 -12.39 18.14 -17.07
C PRO A 152 -13.04 17.70 -15.74
N TRP A 153 -13.42 16.43 -15.61
CA TRP A 153 -14.30 15.92 -14.56
C TRP A 153 -13.75 16.05 -13.13
N SER A 154 -12.42 16.04 -12.97
CA SER A 154 -11.75 16.33 -11.69
C SER A 154 -11.72 17.83 -11.34
N ALA A 155 -12.08 18.71 -12.28
CA ALA A 155 -12.03 20.16 -12.15
C ALA A 155 -13.42 20.85 -12.27
N THR A 156 -14.49 20.08 -12.52
CA THR A 156 -15.86 20.58 -12.68
C THR A 156 -16.80 20.02 -11.62
N SER A 157 -17.92 20.70 -11.36
CA SER A 157 -18.98 20.20 -10.48
C SER A 157 -19.67 18.94 -11.04
N ASP A 158 -19.65 18.79 -12.36
CA ASP A 158 -20.03 17.54 -13.01
C ASP A 158 -18.88 16.57 -12.89
N VAL A 159 -19.02 15.64 -11.94
CA VAL A 159 -18.01 14.61 -11.68
C VAL A 159 -18.14 13.38 -12.56
N LEU A 160 -19.15 13.31 -13.43
CA LEU A 160 -19.38 12.17 -14.33
C LEU A 160 -19.97 12.62 -15.68
N PRO A 161 -19.35 12.24 -16.81
CA PRO A 161 -19.91 12.47 -18.14
C PRO A 161 -21.35 11.97 -18.28
N PRO A 162 -22.16 12.59 -19.16
CA PRO A 162 -23.51 12.08 -19.46
C PRO A 162 -23.50 10.79 -20.29
N THR A 163 -22.38 10.44 -20.93
CA THR A 163 -22.25 9.24 -21.75
C THR A 163 -22.17 7.96 -20.92
N ARG A 164 -22.71 6.86 -21.47
CA ARG A 164 -22.59 5.51 -20.88
C ARG A 164 -21.26 4.83 -21.19
N HIS A 165 -20.48 5.39 -22.12
CA HIS A 165 -19.17 4.85 -22.52
C HIS A 165 -18.04 5.32 -21.61
N ALA A 166 -18.31 6.26 -20.69
CA ALA A 166 -17.31 6.71 -19.74
C ALA A 166 -16.74 5.54 -18.93
N LEU A 167 -15.41 5.46 -18.85
CA LEU A 167 -14.72 4.48 -18.05
C LEU A 167 -14.52 4.99 -16.63
N VAL A 168 -14.90 4.17 -15.67
CA VAL A 168 -14.70 4.39 -14.24
C VAL A 168 -13.75 3.34 -13.70
N ARG A 169 -12.78 3.77 -12.90
CA ARG A 169 -11.72 2.92 -12.35
C ARG A 169 -11.68 3.01 -10.84
N LEU A 170 -11.72 1.85 -10.17
CA LEU A 170 -11.43 1.71 -8.76
C LEU A 170 -9.95 2.05 -8.51
N ILE A 171 -9.68 3.09 -7.71
CA ILE A 171 -8.30 3.54 -7.47
C ILE A 171 -7.64 2.87 -6.26
N ALA A 172 -8.41 2.20 -5.41
CA ALA A 172 -7.89 1.46 -4.28
C ALA A 172 -6.83 0.46 -4.77
N PRO A 173 -5.54 0.62 -4.39
CA PRO A 173 -4.45 -0.19 -4.95
C PRO A 173 -4.51 -1.65 -4.44
N ARG A 174 -5.26 -1.89 -3.37
CA ARG A 174 -5.44 -3.20 -2.72
C ARG A 174 -6.87 -3.72 -2.94
N PRO A 175 -7.08 -5.05 -2.87
CA PRO A 175 -8.42 -5.63 -2.93
C PRO A 175 -9.32 -5.08 -1.81
N LEU A 176 -10.62 -4.98 -2.07
CA LEU A 176 -11.58 -4.53 -1.06
C LEU A 176 -12.02 -5.74 -0.25
N ARG A 177 -11.68 -5.80 1.04
CA ARG A 177 -12.22 -6.85 1.94
C ARG A 177 -13.66 -6.53 2.33
N LEU A 178 -14.60 -6.85 1.44
CA LEU A 178 -16.04 -6.64 1.63
C LEU A 178 -16.58 -7.61 2.69
N LYS A 179 -17.09 -7.08 3.81
CA LYS A 179 -17.82 -7.82 4.83
C LYS A 179 -19.31 -7.48 4.72
N ILE A 180 -20.17 -8.49 4.76
CA ILE A 180 -21.61 -8.33 4.59
C ILE A 180 -22.29 -8.82 5.86
N GLU A 181 -22.94 -7.91 6.58
CA GLU A 181 -23.65 -8.19 7.83
C GLU A 181 -24.91 -7.31 7.89
N ASP A 182 -26.05 -7.90 8.23
CA ASP A 182 -27.34 -7.21 8.42
C ASP A 182 -27.75 -6.25 7.27
N GLY A 183 -27.53 -6.65 6.02
CA GLY A 183 -27.87 -5.84 4.84
C GLY A 183 -26.92 -4.68 4.58
N VAL A 184 -25.77 -4.64 5.26
CA VAL A 184 -24.73 -3.61 5.10
C VAL A 184 -23.43 -4.25 4.63
N VAL A 185 -22.81 -3.62 3.64
CA VAL A 185 -21.46 -3.93 3.18
C VAL A 185 -20.50 -2.96 3.84
N GLU A 186 -19.54 -3.51 4.57
CA GLU A 186 -18.49 -2.75 5.23
C GLU A 186 -17.11 -3.15 4.70
N PHE A 187 -16.26 -2.16 4.45
CA PHE A 187 -14.85 -2.36 4.13
C PHE A 187 -14.05 -1.10 4.46
N SER A 188 -12.73 -1.22 4.46
CA SER A 188 -11.82 -0.09 4.60
C SER A 188 -10.92 0.01 3.39
N ALA A 189 -10.79 1.21 2.84
CA ALA A 189 -9.92 1.51 1.72
C ALA A 189 -9.59 3.00 1.72
N LEU A 190 -8.38 3.34 1.27
CA LEU A 190 -7.90 4.72 1.15
C LEU A 190 -7.96 5.48 2.49
N GLY A 191 -7.68 4.78 3.59
CA GLY A 191 -7.73 5.33 4.96
C GLY A 191 -9.15 5.63 5.47
N LYS A 192 -10.20 5.22 4.76
CA LYS A 192 -11.60 5.46 5.12
C LYS A 192 -12.33 4.15 5.37
N ARG A 193 -13.27 4.16 6.31
CA ARG A 193 -14.26 3.09 6.51
C ARG A 193 -15.49 3.40 5.67
N TRP A 194 -15.90 2.46 4.85
CA TRP A 194 -17.07 2.52 3.98
C TRP A 194 -18.17 1.64 4.57
N ARG A 195 -19.40 2.15 4.57
CA ARG A 195 -20.61 1.44 4.99
C ARG A 195 -21.68 1.75 3.96
N LEU A 196 -22.10 0.73 3.22
CA LEU A 196 -22.99 0.86 2.07
C LEU A 196 -24.10 -0.19 2.16
N ALA A 197 -25.25 0.06 1.54
CA ALA A 197 -26.31 -0.94 1.49
C ALA A 197 -25.87 -2.17 0.68
N GLU A 198 -26.34 -3.37 1.02
CA GLU A 198 -25.95 -4.62 0.35
C GLU A 198 -26.21 -4.59 -1.16
N GLU A 199 -27.24 -3.87 -1.61
CA GLU A 199 -27.58 -3.69 -3.01
C GLU A 199 -26.45 -3.01 -3.81
N SER A 200 -25.57 -2.23 -3.16
CA SER A 200 -24.40 -1.61 -3.80
C SER A 200 -23.39 -2.62 -4.35
N LEU A 201 -23.43 -3.89 -3.90
CA LEU A 201 -22.55 -4.96 -4.38
C LEU A 201 -22.64 -5.19 -5.88
N VAL A 202 -23.80 -4.91 -6.50
CA VAL A 202 -23.99 -5.07 -7.95
C VAL A 202 -23.10 -4.12 -8.75
N VAL A 203 -22.66 -3.01 -8.14
CA VAL A 203 -21.73 -2.05 -8.73
C VAL A 203 -20.30 -2.29 -8.21
N LEU A 204 -20.14 -2.61 -6.92
CA LEU A 204 -18.81 -2.78 -6.32
C LEU A 204 -18.07 -4.04 -6.81
N ARG A 205 -18.76 -5.17 -6.98
CA ARG A 205 -18.08 -6.42 -7.41
C ARG A 205 -17.47 -6.31 -8.81
N PRO A 206 -18.18 -5.81 -9.84
CA PRO A 206 -17.55 -5.57 -11.14
C PRO A 206 -16.33 -4.65 -11.06
N LEU A 207 -16.39 -3.59 -10.25
CA LEU A 207 -15.27 -2.66 -10.05
C LEU A 207 -14.09 -3.32 -9.32
N GLU A 208 -14.34 -4.20 -8.35
CA GLU A 208 -13.29 -4.97 -7.68
C GLU A 208 -12.62 -5.95 -8.64
N GLU A 209 -13.41 -6.72 -9.39
CA GLU A 209 -12.94 -7.78 -10.28
C GLU A 209 -12.19 -7.23 -11.49
N ARG A 210 -12.75 -6.21 -12.15
CA ARG A 210 -12.20 -5.68 -13.43
C ARG A 210 -11.30 -4.48 -13.23
N ARG A 211 -11.34 -3.84 -12.07
CA ARG A 211 -10.70 -2.54 -11.75
C ARG A 211 -11.23 -1.35 -12.55
N THR A 212 -11.49 -1.53 -13.84
CA THR A 212 -12.05 -0.53 -14.75
C THR A 212 -13.29 -1.10 -15.43
N CYS A 213 -14.39 -0.34 -15.40
CA CYS A 213 -15.64 -0.67 -16.07
C CYS A 213 -16.17 0.56 -16.81
N SER A 214 -16.88 0.36 -17.91
CA SER A 214 -17.75 1.39 -18.47
C SER A 214 -19.00 1.59 -17.61
N VAL A 215 -19.58 2.78 -17.65
CA VAL A 215 -20.88 3.04 -16.99
C VAL A 215 -21.98 2.11 -17.54
N ALA A 216 -21.95 1.79 -18.83
CA ALA A 216 -22.87 0.83 -19.46
C ALA A 216 -22.79 -0.57 -18.83
N GLU A 217 -21.58 -1.10 -18.61
CA GLU A 217 -21.40 -2.41 -17.97
C GLU A 217 -21.95 -2.43 -16.54
N LEU A 218 -21.81 -1.32 -15.81
CA LEU A 218 -22.33 -1.21 -14.45
C LEU A 218 -23.85 -1.11 -14.42
N TYR A 219 -24.47 -0.48 -15.43
CA TYR A 219 -25.93 -0.53 -15.61
C TYR A 219 -26.44 -1.93 -15.90
N GLU A 220 -25.78 -2.65 -16.81
CA GLU A 220 -26.16 -4.04 -17.09
C GLU A 220 -25.95 -4.96 -15.88
N ALA A 221 -24.87 -4.79 -15.11
CA ALA A 221 -24.64 -5.54 -13.88
C ALA A 221 -25.70 -5.29 -12.80
N ALA A 222 -26.26 -4.08 -12.77
CA ALA A 222 -27.30 -3.66 -11.83
C ALA A 222 -28.73 -3.97 -12.31
N ARG A 223 -28.90 -4.45 -13.54
CA ARG A 223 -30.20 -4.62 -14.19
C ARG A 223 -31.15 -5.50 -13.37
N GLY A 224 -32.35 -4.97 -13.12
CA GLY A 224 -33.38 -5.64 -12.32
C GLY A 224 -33.18 -5.55 -10.80
N LYS A 225 -32.12 -4.87 -10.33
CA LYS A 225 -31.85 -4.62 -8.90
C LYS A 225 -31.81 -3.13 -8.55
N LEU A 226 -31.16 -2.31 -9.38
CA LEU A 226 -31.11 -0.86 -9.21
C LEU A 226 -31.41 -0.16 -10.54
N ASP A 227 -32.09 0.98 -10.46
CA ASP A 227 -32.32 1.85 -11.61
C ASP A 227 -31.03 2.56 -12.03
N GLU A 228 -30.90 2.87 -13.33
CA GLU A 228 -29.71 3.56 -13.87
C GLU A 228 -29.43 4.91 -13.18
N GLN A 229 -30.49 5.63 -12.75
CA GLN A 229 -30.35 6.88 -12.00
C GLN A 229 -29.70 6.66 -10.64
N VAL A 230 -30.06 5.56 -9.95
CA VAL A 230 -29.49 5.19 -8.64
C VAL A 230 -28.04 4.77 -8.81
N VAL A 231 -27.72 3.94 -9.82
CA VAL A 231 -26.33 3.57 -10.13
C VAL A 231 -25.50 4.80 -10.46
N ARG A 232 -26.04 5.74 -11.27
CA ARG A 232 -25.32 6.98 -11.61
C ARG A 232 -25.08 7.86 -10.41
N ALA A 233 -26.07 8.03 -9.53
CA ALA A 233 -25.92 8.79 -8.29
C ALA A 233 -24.86 8.14 -7.39
N PHE A 234 -24.90 6.81 -7.23
CA PHE A 234 -23.92 6.07 -6.44
C PHE A 234 -22.50 6.23 -6.99
N LEU A 235 -22.31 6.15 -8.31
CA LEU A 235 -21.00 6.39 -8.93
C LEU A 235 -20.48 7.80 -8.67
N ARG A 236 -21.35 8.83 -8.69
CA ARG A 236 -20.96 10.20 -8.34
C ARG A 236 -20.44 10.28 -6.91
N GLU A 237 -21.11 9.62 -5.95
CA GLU A 237 -20.65 9.57 -4.56
C GLU A 237 -19.30 8.86 -4.44
N LEU A 238 -19.10 7.74 -5.14
CA LEU A 238 -17.80 7.04 -5.15
C LEU A 238 -16.67 7.91 -5.71
N ILE A 239 -16.96 8.73 -6.72
CA ILE A 239 -15.99 9.66 -7.32
C ILE A 239 -15.69 10.83 -6.38
N LEU A 240 -16.73 11.46 -5.81
CA LEU A 240 -16.59 12.58 -4.87
C LEU A 240 -15.79 12.20 -3.63
N HIS A 241 -15.99 10.97 -3.13
CA HIS A 241 -15.27 10.46 -1.97
C HIS A 241 -13.92 9.80 -2.33
N GLY A 242 -13.58 9.74 -3.61
CA GLY A 242 -12.27 9.33 -4.12
C GLY A 242 -12.03 7.83 -4.13
N LEU A 243 -13.07 6.98 -4.13
CA LEU A 243 -12.89 5.53 -4.32
C LEU A 243 -12.70 5.17 -5.80
N VAL A 244 -13.34 5.93 -6.67
CA VAL A 244 -13.37 5.70 -8.11
C VAL A 244 -12.98 6.99 -8.83
N VAL A 245 -12.37 6.88 -10.00
CA VAL A 245 -12.07 8.02 -10.88
C VAL A 245 -12.54 7.73 -12.30
N ILE A 246 -12.72 8.77 -13.08
CA ILE A 246 -12.91 8.64 -14.53
C ILE A 246 -11.56 8.56 -15.19
N VAL A 247 -11.43 7.65 -16.13
CA VAL A 247 -10.26 7.49 -16.98
C VAL A 247 -10.66 7.70 -18.43
N ASP A 248 -9.76 8.30 -19.19
CA ASP A 248 -9.91 8.35 -20.64
C ASP A 248 -9.59 6.96 -21.23
N GLU A 249 -10.14 6.68 -22.42
CA GLU A 249 -9.83 5.47 -23.19
C GLU A 249 -8.35 5.42 -23.62
#